data_AF-A0A522BMF8-F1
#
_entry.id   AF-A0A522BMF8-F1
#
_cell.length_a   1.000
_cell.length_b   1.000
_cell.length_c   1.000
_cell.angle_alpha   90.00
_cell.angle_beta   90.00
_cell.angle_gamma   90.00
#
_symmetry.space_group_name_H-M   'P 1'
#
loop_
_entity.id
_entity.type
_entity.pdbx_description
1 polymer ?
#
loop_
_entity_poly.entity_id
_entity_poly.type
_entity_poly.pdbx_seq_one_letter_code
_entity_poly.pdbx_strand_id
1 'polypeptide(L)'
;MFRKIIFPAMFTVFTLSGLSFAGEDLSAAKALFEKKCNFCHSMERPLSKNKDRAGWTETVKRMQSKEPDRLSDSDVETIIDYLTAIRGKK
;
A
#
# COMPACT_ATOMS: atom_id res chain seq x y z
N MET A 1 55.97 7.66 -27.07
CA MET A 1 55.49 7.39 -28.44
C MET A 1 54.11 6.76 -28.36
N PHE A 2 53.13 7.38 -29.01
CA PHE A 2 51.71 7.03 -29.00
C PHE A 2 51.42 5.62 -29.52
N ARG A 3 50.48 4.89 -28.87
CA ARG A 3 49.42 4.19 -29.62
C ARG A 3 48.20 3.81 -28.77
N LYS A 4 47.10 4.52 -29.04
CA LYS A 4 45.69 4.11 -29.25
C LYS A 4 45.13 3.01 -28.33
N ILE A 5 44.22 3.37 -27.40
CA ILE A 5 42.75 3.23 -27.49
C ILE A 5 42.29 1.78 -27.66
N ILE A 6 41.67 1.20 -26.61
CA ILE A 6 40.32 0.61 -26.62
C ILE A 6 39.76 0.75 -25.19
N PHE A 7 38.75 1.59 -24.98
CA PHE A 7 37.88 1.54 -23.81
C PHE A 7 36.85 0.43 -24.07
N PRO A 8 36.89 -0.74 -23.41
CA PRO A 8 35.75 -1.62 -23.48
C PRO A 8 34.74 -1.15 -22.44
N ALA A 9 33.61 -0.70 -22.99
CA ALA A 9 32.26 -0.82 -22.43
C ALA A 9 32.12 -0.39 -20.96
N MET A 10 31.58 0.81 -20.69
CA MET A 10 30.13 0.98 -20.73
C MET A 10 29.43 -0.21 -20.03
N PHE A 11 29.65 -0.36 -18.73
CA PHE A 11 28.77 -1.13 -17.84
C PHE A 11 27.50 -0.30 -17.58
N THR A 12 26.86 0.19 -18.65
CA THR A 12 25.53 0.80 -18.58
C THR A 12 24.52 -0.31 -18.82
N VAL A 13 24.34 -1.15 -17.81
CA VAL A 13 23.03 -1.76 -17.61
C VAL A 13 22.55 -1.26 -16.25
N PHE A 14 22.33 0.07 -16.19
CA PHE A 14 21.44 0.62 -15.18
C PHE A 14 20.05 0.17 -15.62
N THR A 15 19.57 -0.89 -14.98
CA THR A 15 18.30 -1.54 -15.25
C THR A 15 17.19 -0.51 -15.18
N LEU A 16 16.69 -0.11 -16.35
CA LEU A 16 15.50 0.70 -16.50
C LEU A 16 14.25 -0.17 -16.21
N SER A 17 14.17 -0.72 -15.00
CA SER A 17 12.93 -1.33 -14.46
C SER A 17 12.26 -0.33 -13.53
N GLY A 18 12.09 0.90 -14.01
CA GLY A 18 11.21 1.87 -13.40
C GLY A 18 9.94 1.91 -14.22
N LEU A 19 8.95 1.05 -13.92
CA LEU A 19 7.53 1.30 -14.16
C LEU A 19 6.71 0.11 -13.64
N SER A 20 6.06 0.32 -12.48
CA SER A 20 4.76 -0.26 -12.04
C SER A 20 4.75 -0.63 -10.55
N PHE A 21 4.98 0.34 -9.66
CA PHE A 21 4.78 0.13 -8.21
C PHE A 21 3.31 0.30 -7.77
N ALA A 22 2.44 0.92 -8.58
CA ALA A 22 1.07 1.24 -8.15
C ALA A 22 0.12 0.03 -8.05
N GLY A 23 0.28 -0.96 -8.94
CA GLY A 23 -0.60 -2.14 -8.97
C GLY A 23 -0.25 -3.20 -7.92
N GLU A 24 1.05 -3.39 -7.65
CA GLU A 24 1.54 -4.30 -6.62
C GLU A 24 1.18 -3.80 -5.21
N ASP A 25 1.30 -2.50 -4.97
CA ASP A 25 1.01 -1.87 -3.68
C ASP A 25 -0.46 -2.08 -3.27
N LEU A 26 -1.41 -1.81 -4.18
CA LEU A 26 -2.84 -2.04 -3.93
C LEU A 26 -3.18 -3.51 -3.64
N SER A 27 -2.50 -4.47 -4.29
CA SER A 27 -2.68 -5.90 -4.04
C SER A 27 -2.20 -6.29 -2.64
N ALA A 28 -1.01 -5.83 -2.25
CA ALA A 28 -0.47 -6.06 -0.92
C ALA A 28 -1.34 -5.42 0.17
N ALA A 29 -1.80 -4.19 -0.04
CA ALA A 29 -2.67 -3.47 0.88
C ALA A 29 -4.05 -4.15 1.01
N LYS A 30 -4.60 -4.68 -0.10
CA LYS A 30 -5.80 -5.53 -0.08
C LYS A 30 -5.60 -6.78 0.77
N ALA A 31 -4.51 -7.50 0.57
CA ALA A 31 -4.23 -8.73 1.33
C ALA A 31 -4.07 -8.45 2.83
N LEU A 32 -3.43 -7.33 3.19
CA LEU A 32 -3.33 -6.88 4.57
C LEU A 32 -4.72 -6.58 5.16
N PHE A 33 -5.54 -5.79 4.45
CA PHE A 33 -6.91 -5.50 4.85
C PHE A 33 -7.73 -6.77 5.08
N GLU A 34 -7.67 -7.73 4.15
CA GLU A 34 -8.41 -8.99 4.26
C GLU A 34 -7.97 -9.84 5.46
N LYS A 35 -6.66 -9.92 5.69
CA LYS A 35 -6.08 -10.65 6.81
C LYS A 35 -6.43 -10.04 8.16
N LYS A 36 -6.48 -8.71 8.26
CA LYS A 36 -6.64 -7.99 9.53
C LYS A 36 -8.10 -7.70 9.86
N CYS A 37 -8.90 -7.27 8.89
CA CYS A 37 -10.23 -6.69 9.13
C CYS A 37 -11.39 -7.69 9.12
N ASN A 38 -11.18 -8.95 8.69
CA ASN A 38 -12.20 -10.01 8.75
C ASN A 38 -12.17 -10.82 10.07
N PHE A 39 -11.29 -10.46 11.01
CA PHE A 39 -11.10 -11.24 12.24
C PHE A 39 -12.25 -11.07 13.25
N CYS A 40 -12.73 -9.83 13.45
CA CYS A 40 -13.77 -9.55 14.45
C CYS A 40 -15.19 -9.47 13.85
N HIS A 41 -15.30 -9.08 12.58
CA HIS A 41 -16.57 -8.91 11.88
C HIS A 41 -16.36 -8.94 10.36
N SER A 42 -17.45 -9.11 9.60
CA SER A 42 -17.39 -9.10 8.13
C SER A 42 -16.82 -7.80 7.55
N MET A 43 -16.04 -7.95 6.49
CA MET A 43 -15.51 -6.85 5.67
C MET A 43 -16.56 -6.14 4.84
N GLU A 44 -17.78 -6.67 4.74
CA GLU A 44 -18.87 -5.99 4.03
C GLU A 44 -19.24 -4.65 4.70
N ARG A 45 -19.02 -4.53 6.02
CA ARG A 45 -19.25 -3.28 6.76
C ARG A 45 -18.45 -2.10 6.19
N PRO A 46 -17.11 -2.15 6.07
CA PRO A 46 -16.36 -1.09 5.40
C PRO A 46 -16.60 -1.08 3.88
N LEU A 47 -16.69 -2.21 3.20
CA LEU A 47 -16.81 -2.24 1.73
C LEU A 47 -18.16 -1.71 1.19
N SER A 48 -19.19 -1.63 2.03
CA SER A 48 -20.50 -1.05 1.70
C SER A 48 -20.59 0.47 1.94
N LYS A 49 -19.49 1.13 2.30
CA LYS A 49 -19.44 2.57 2.58
C LYS A 49 -18.45 3.27 1.66
N ASN A 50 -18.70 4.55 1.41
CA ASN A 50 -17.75 5.47 0.80
C ASN A 50 -17.47 6.59 1.78
N LYS A 51 -16.19 6.87 2.05
CA LYS A 51 -15.73 7.94 2.95
C LYS A 51 -14.51 8.62 2.35
N ASP A 52 -14.28 9.86 2.73
CA ASP A 52 -12.99 10.50 2.47
C ASP A 52 -11.91 9.92 3.40
N ARG A 53 -10.67 10.35 3.20
CA ARG A 53 -9.54 9.87 3.99
C ARG A 53 -9.75 10.09 5.49
N ALA A 54 -10.26 11.25 5.89
CA ALA A 54 -10.49 11.57 7.30
C ALA A 54 -11.51 10.60 7.94
N GLY A 55 -12.62 10.33 7.25
CA GLY A 55 -13.63 9.37 7.73
C GLY A 55 -13.11 7.93 7.79
N TRP A 56 -12.21 7.55 6.89
CA TRP A 56 -11.52 6.26 6.98
C TRP A 56 -10.52 6.22 8.13
N THR A 57 -9.72 7.28 8.34
CA THR A 57 -8.81 7.39 9.47
C THR A 57 -9.53 7.21 10.80
N GLU A 58 -10.64 7.92 11.02
CA GLU A 58 -11.44 7.78 12.24
C GLU A 58 -11.95 6.34 12.42
N THR A 59 -12.41 5.73 11.34
CA THR A 59 -12.96 4.37 11.38
C THR A 59 -11.90 3.34 11.74
N VAL A 60 -10.75 3.36 11.06
CA VAL A 60 -9.69 2.37 11.24
C VAL A 60 -9.01 2.55 12.60
N LYS A 61 -8.76 3.79 13.04
CA LYS A 61 -8.24 4.07 14.39
C LYS A 61 -9.18 3.62 15.49
N ARG A 62 -10.51 3.75 15.31
CA ARG A 62 -11.49 3.18 16.24
C ARG A 62 -11.45 1.65 16.28
N MET A 63 -11.07 0.96 15.19
CA MET A 63 -10.88 -0.49 15.23
C MET A 63 -9.56 -0.87 15.90
N GLN A 64 -8.49 -0.12 15.62
CA GLN A 64 -7.20 -0.26 16.31
C GLN A 64 -7.37 -0.10 17.83
N SER A 65 -8.14 0.90 18.30
CA SER A 65 -8.35 1.11 19.73
C SER A 65 -9.10 -0.04 20.43
N LYS A 66 -9.77 -0.92 19.67
CA LYS A 66 -10.45 -2.11 20.22
C LYS A 66 -9.52 -3.31 20.32
N GLU A 67 -8.53 -3.40 19.43
CA GLU A 67 -7.59 -4.52 19.31
C GLU A 67 -6.19 -4.00 18.93
N PRO A 68 -5.52 -3.25 19.82
CA PRO A 68 -4.28 -2.52 19.49
C PRO A 68 -3.13 -3.46 19.12
N ASP A 69 -3.08 -4.65 19.71
CA ASP A 69 -2.02 -5.64 19.46
C ASP A 69 -2.08 -6.25 18.05
N ARG A 70 -3.20 -6.10 17.34
CA ARG A 70 -3.41 -6.67 16.00
C ARG A 70 -3.19 -5.69 14.87
N LEU A 71 -3.23 -4.39 15.15
CA LEU A 71 -3.15 -3.32 14.16
C LEU A 71 -2.05 -2.34 14.56
N SER A 72 -0.85 -2.53 14.00
CA SER A 72 0.22 -1.54 14.15
C SER A 72 -0.16 -0.24 13.45
N ASP A 73 0.53 0.86 13.78
CA ASP A 73 0.31 2.14 13.10
C ASP A 73 0.58 2.07 11.60
N SER A 74 1.55 1.25 11.17
CA SER A 74 1.82 0.99 9.75
C SER A 74 0.69 0.21 9.07
N ASP A 75 0.10 -0.77 9.78
CA ASP A 75 -1.05 -1.51 9.26
C ASP A 75 -2.24 -0.58 9.09
N VAL A 76 -2.48 0.28 10.09
CA VAL A 76 -3.56 1.27 10.08
C VAL A 76 -3.43 2.21 8.89
N GLU A 77 -2.24 2.77 8.66
CA GLU A 77 -2.05 3.70 7.55
C GLU A 77 -2.24 3.03 6.18
N THR A 78 -1.65 1.85 5.99
CA THR A 78 -1.83 1.05 4.76
C THR A 78 -3.30 0.74 4.48
N ILE A 79 -4.07 0.39 5.53
CA ILE A 79 -5.50 0.09 5.40
C ILE A 79 -6.31 1.36 5.08
N ILE A 80 -5.95 2.51 5.67
CA ILE A 80 -6.61 3.79 5.37
C ILE A 80 -6.39 4.16 3.91
N ASP A 81 -5.17 4.05 3.41
CA ASP A 81 -4.84 4.35 2.01
C ASP A 81 -5.58 3.43 1.05
N TYR A 82 -5.59 2.12 1.34
CA TYR A 82 -6.36 1.15 0.56
C TYR A 82 -7.86 1.50 0.50
N LEU A 83 -8.51 1.69 1.66
CA LEU A 83 -9.93 2.02 1.72
C LEU A 83 -10.24 3.37 1.06
N THR A 84 -9.34 4.35 1.16
CA THR A 84 -9.49 5.64 0.48
C THR A 84 -9.41 5.48 -1.03
N ALA A 85 -8.50 4.65 -1.54
CA ALA A 85 -8.35 4.39 -2.95
C ALA A 85 -9.56 3.66 -3.56
N ILE A 86 -10.09 2.63 -2.88
CA ILE A 86 -11.18 1.80 -3.42
C ILE A 86 -12.59 2.24 -2.99
N ARG A 87 -12.70 3.00 -1.90
CA ARG A 87 -13.95 3.43 -1.26
C ARG A 87 -13.90 4.90 -0.83
N GLY A 88 -13.18 5.73 -1.59
CA GLY A 88 -13.18 7.18 -1.46
C GLY A 88 -14.57 7.80 -1.66
N LYS A 89 -14.80 8.99 -1.09
CA LYS A 89 -15.98 9.80 -1.41
C LYS A 89 -15.86 10.28 -2.87
N LYS A 90 -16.94 10.18 -3.64
CA LYS A 90 -17.02 10.73 -5.00
C LYS A 90 -17.34 12.22 -4.96
#